data_AF-G9L4A7-F1
#
_entry.id   AF-G9L4A7-F1
#
_cell.length_a   1.000
_cell.length_b   1.000
_cell.length_c   1.000
_cell.angle_alpha   90.00
_cell.angle_beta   90.00
_cell.angle_gamma   90.00
#
_symmetry.space_group_name_H-M   'P 1'
#
loop_
_entity.id
_entity.type
_entity.pdbx_description
1 polymer ?
#
loop_
_entity_poly.entity_id
_entity_poly.type
_entity_poly.pdbx_seq_one_letter_code
_entity_poly.pdbx_strand_id
1 'polypeptide(L)' 'KHHTSEAIESYYQRYLNGVGRNGAAPVLLELANEVDYAPSLMARIILERFLQEHEETPPSKSVINSMLR' A
#
# COMPACT_ATOMS: atom_id res chain seq x y z
N LYS A 1 14.77 10.05 -2.64
CA LYS A 1 14.99 8.59 -2.63
C LYS A 1 13.81 7.97 -1.89
N HIS A 2 12.72 7.59 -2.58
CA HIS A 2 11.43 7.23 -1.97
C HIS A 2 10.99 5.78 -2.27
N HIS A 3 11.88 4.94 -2.78
CA HIS A 3 11.62 3.53 -3.10
C HIS A 3 12.51 2.58 -2.28
N THR A 4 12.72 2.86 -1.00
CA THR A 4 13.39 1.92 -0.09
C THR A 4 12.35 1.08 0.63
N SER A 5 12.62 -0.21 0.86
CA SER A 5 11.70 -1.14 1.52
C SER A 5 11.20 -0.62 2.88
N GLU A 6 12.01 0.20 3.55
CA GLU A 6 11.69 0.86 4.81
C GLU A 6 10.55 1.90 4.69
N ALA A 7 10.50 2.63 3.56
CA ALA A 7 9.41 3.58 3.31
C ALA A 7 8.09 2.83 3.06
N ILE A 8 8.15 1.72 2.30
CA ILE A 8 6.99 0.86 2.03
C ILE A 8 6.43 0.27 3.33
N GLU A 9 7.29 -0.23 4.21
CA GLU A 9 6.87 -0.74 5.52
C GLU A 9 6.21 0.35 6.37
N SER A 10 6.79 1.55 6.38
CA SER A 10 6.21 2.70 7.10
C SER A 10 4.80 3.04 6.60
N TYR A 11 4.59 3.10 5.28
CA TYR A 11 3.27 3.36 4.70
C TYR A 11 2.27 2.25 5.04
N TYR A 12 2.70 1.00 4.96
CA TYR A 12 1.87 -0.16 5.27
C TYR A 12 1.43 -0.17 6.75
N GLN A 13 2.35 0.07 7.69
CA GLN A 13 2.03 0.16 9.11
C GLN A 13 1.08 1.32 9.42
N ARG A 14 1.27 2.49 8.78
CA ARG A 14 0.36 3.63 8.96
C ARG A 14 -1.03 3.35 8.40
N TYR A 15 -1.12 2.65 7.27
CA TYR A 15 -2.39 2.21 6.72
C TYR A 15 -3.13 1.28 7.69
N LEU A 16 -2.46 0.24 8.21
CA LEU A 16 -3.06 -0.70 9.17
C LEU A 16 -3.51 0.00 10.46
N ASN A 17 -2.67 0.89 11.00
CA ASN A 17 -3.02 1.68 12.18
C ASN A 17 -4.19 2.64 11.92
N GLY A 18 -4.25 3.29 10.74
CA GLY A 18 -5.32 4.21 10.39
C GLY A 18 -6.66 3.48 10.23
N VAL A 19 -6.68 2.41 9.45
CA VAL A 19 -7.89 1.60 9.21
C VAL A 19 -8.36 0.93 10.51
N GLY A 20 -7.43 0.43 11.33
CA GLY A 20 -7.76 -0.18 12.62
C GLY A 20 -8.35 0.80 13.64
N ARG A 21 -7.97 2.08 13.58
CA ARG A 21 -8.54 3.14 14.45
C ARG A 21 -9.87 3.67 13.91
N ASN A 22 -10.02 3.77 12.60
CA ASN A 22 -11.26 4.22 11.97
C ASN A 22 -11.39 3.66 10.53
N GLY A 23 -12.15 2.57 10.38
CA GLY A 23 -12.33 1.89 9.09
C GLY A 23 -13.06 2.72 8.01
N ALA A 24 -13.70 3.83 8.39
CA ALA A 24 -14.36 4.75 7.45
C ALA A 24 -13.48 5.95 7.06
N ALA A 25 -12.31 6.12 7.68
CA ALA A 25 -11.42 7.23 7.35
C ALA A 25 -10.74 7.01 5.98
N PRO A 26 -10.53 8.06 5.19
CA PRO A 26 -9.87 7.97 3.88
C PRO A 26 -8.34 7.85 4.02
N VAL A 27 -7.88 6.96 4.90
CA VAL A 27 -6.47 6.77 5.30
C VAL A 27 -5.56 6.60 4.08
N LEU A 28 -6.03 5.86 3.07
CA LEU A 28 -5.28 5.63 1.84
C LEU A 28 -5.09 6.90 1.01
N LEU A 29 -6.11 7.77 0.95
CA LEU A 29 -6.05 9.06 0.27
C LEU A 29 -5.13 10.03 1.03
N GLU A 30 -5.23 10.07 2.35
CA GLU A 30 -4.37 10.91 3.20
C GLU A 30 -2.89 10.52 3.04
N LEU A 31 -2.59 9.22 3.13
CA LEU A 31 -1.24 8.71 2.93
C LEU A 31 -0.71 9.05 1.54
N ALA A 32 -1.53 8.90 0.51
CA ALA A 32 -1.13 9.23 -0.87
C ALA A 32 -0.79 10.72 -1.02
N ASN A 33 -1.62 11.60 -0.45
CA ASN A 33 -1.41 13.05 -0.49
C ASN A 33 -0.14 13.49 0.25
N GLU A 34 0.20 12.86 1.37
CA GLU A 34 1.40 13.21 2.14
C GLU A 34 2.71 12.96 1.39
N VAL A 35 2.73 11.96 0.51
CA VAL A 35 3.92 11.57 -0.27
C VAL A 35 3.83 11.96 -1.74
N ASP A 36 2.83 12.77 -2.10
CA ASP A 36 2.54 13.22 -3.46
C ASP A 36 2.38 12.05 -4.46
N TYR A 37 1.75 10.96 -4.01
CA TYR A 37 1.41 9.82 -4.84
C TYR A 37 -0.05 9.87 -5.27
N ALA A 38 -0.33 9.31 -6.44
CA ALA A 38 -1.70 8.99 -6.81
C ALA A 38 -2.26 7.95 -5.80
N PRO A 39 -3.53 8.06 -5.38
CA PRO A 39 -4.15 7.07 -4.48
C PRO A 39 -4.06 5.64 -5.02
N SER A 40 -4.15 5.46 -6.34
CA SER A 40 -3.98 4.15 -6.99
C SER A 40 -2.58 3.56 -6.82
N LEU A 41 -1.54 4.39 -6.82
CA LEU A 41 -0.17 3.95 -6.56
C LEU A 41 0.01 3.56 -5.09
N MET A 42 -0.57 4.32 -4.16
CA MET A 42 -0.53 3.98 -2.73
C MET A 42 -1.25 2.64 -2.46
N ALA A 43 -2.43 2.45 -3.06
CA ALA A 43 -3.15 1.17 -2.99
C ALA A 43 -2.32 0.00 -3.52
N ARG A 44 -1.64 0.21 -4.65
CA ARG A 44 -0.74 -0.78 -5.24
C ARG A 44 0.40 -1.14 -4.29
N ILE A 45 1.06 -0.16 -3.69
CA ILE A 45 2.19 -0.38 -2.76
C ILE A 45 1.74 -1.17 -1.53
N ILE A 46 0.60 -0.79 -0.93
CA ILE A 46 0.02 -1.47 0.23
C ILE A 46 -0.32 -2.92 -0.11
N LEU A 47 -0.98 -3.15 -1.25
CA LEU A 47 -1.34 -4.49 -1.71
C LEU A 47 -0.10 -5.34 -2.00
N GLU A 48 0.90 -4.78 -2.69
CA GLU A 48 2.16 -5.48 -2.98
C GLU A 48 2.87 -5.88 -1.68
N ARG A 49 2.89 -5.02 -0.65
CA ARG A 49 3.50 -5.34 0.65
C ARG A 49 2.72 -6.41 1.41
N PHE A 50 1.39 -6.32 1.42
CA PHE A 50 0.51 -7.34 2.01
C PHE A 50 0.74 -8.71 1.36
N LEU A 51 0.76 -8.78 0.04
CA LEU A 51 1.00 -10.03 -0.68
C LEU A 51 2.42 -10.56 -0.43
N GLN A 52 3.45 -9.72 -0.32
CA GLN A 52 4.79 -10.17 0.05
C GLN A 52 4.88 -10.72 1.48
N GLU A 53 4.03 -10.24 2.40
CA GLU A 53 3.95 -10.75 3.77
C GLU A 53 3.18 -12.07 3.86
N HIS A 54 2.13 -12.22 3.04
CA HIS A 54 1.20 -13.35 3.10
C HIS A 54 1.47 -14.46 2.08
N GLU A 55 2.10 -14.16 0.95
CA GLU A 55 2.58 -15.13 -0.04
C GLU A 55 4.11 -15.17 0.01
N GLU A 56 4.70 -16.29 0.43
CA GLU A 56 6.16 -16.51 0.45
C GLU A 56 6.84 -16.41 -0.95
N THR A 57 6.06 -16.15 -1.99
CA THR A 57 6.49 -15.94 -3.37
C THR A 57 6.08 -14.55 -3.85
N PRO A 58 6.99 -13.74 -4.44
CA PRO A 58 6.66 -12.40 -4.90
C PRO A 58 5.54 -12.44 -5.96
N PRO A 59 4.47 -11.64 -5.80
CA PRO A 59 3.33 -11.68 -6.70
C PRO A 59 3.75 -11.27 -8.11
N SER A 60 3.39 -12.10 -9.10
CA SER A 60 3.68 -11.79 -10.49
C SER A 60 2.98 -10.49 -10.90
N LYS A 61 3.66 -9.61 -11.64
CA LYS A 61 3.13 -8.31 -12.13
C LYS A 61 1.76 -8.42 -12.82
N SER A 62 1.42 -9.60 -13.32
CA SER A 62 0.15 -9.93 -13.95
C SER A 62 -1.05 -9.87 -12.98
N VAL A 63 -0.90 -10.40 -11.75
CA VAL A 63 -1.97 -10.45 -10.75
C VAL A 63 -2.32 -9.05 -10.25
N ILE A 64 -1.31 -8.22 -10.02
CA ILE A 64 -1.50 -6.84 -9.54
C ILE A 64 -2.24 -5.99 -10.58
N ASN A 65 -1.92 -6.15 -11.87
CA ASN A 65 -2.60 -5.40 -12.93
C ASN A 65 -4.04 -5.86 -13.19
N SER A 66 -4.42 -7.10 -12.83
CA SER A 66 -5.81 -7.54 -12.98
C SER A 66 -6.72 -7.02 -11.86
N MET A 67 -6.18 -6.78 -10.66
CA MET A 67 -6.93 -6.28 -9.51
C MET A 67 -7.15 -4.77 -9.51
N LEU A 68 -6.33 -4.01 -10.24
CA LEU A 68 -6.40 -2.54 -10.31
C LEU A 68 -7.13 -2.02 -11.56
N ARG A 69 -7.78 -2.91 -12.32
CA ARG A 69 -8.48 -2.57 -13.56
C ARG A 69 -9.95 -2.23 -13.33
#